data_AF-A0A7S1RMZ8-F1
#
_entry.id   AF-A0A7S1RMZ8-F1
#
_cell.length_a   1.000
_cell.length_b   1.000
_cell.length_c   1.000
_cell.angle_alpha   90.00
_cell.angle_beta   90.00
_cell.angle_gamma   90.00
#
_symmetry.space_group_name_H-M   'P 1'
#
loop_
_entity.id
_entity.type
_entity.pdbx_description
1 polymer ?
#
loop_
_entity_poly.entity_id
_entity_poly.type
_entity_poly.pdbx_seq_one_letter_code
_entity_poly.pdbx_strand_id
1 'polypeptide(L)'
;GPRPPRVVAIYLVVTYHVVQALDWIGFFNNDAGLKRFVVSFRATALQVGMPMFFHISGRAHALTTTVGFRKTLWRRTQRLLLPFAVCYVVLIPPWQYIDKEYNWQNPSSFSMQKKMIPWLYHYYTTSSFFLYFDLAWLWFLPALFFITLLNTPLILLAERYKESKMRLTYSLATIALWAGLMLGLVKGCDFSWRFGIFAVMGPASAVIIAQFAPLPPRGSQPAQGGSPERSWCAMRLVTVAQVVASVGLVLSFGYEEIDPPRRDGGHDPRAAIPFLVLCTGFYCQ
;
A
#
# COMPACT_ATOMS: atom_id res chain seq x y z
N GLY A 1 12.67 -19.58 11.15
CA GLY A 1 12.70 -18.38 12.01
C GLY A 1 11.97 -17.22 11.36
N PRO A 2 11.34 -16.32 12.13
CA PRO A 2 10.82 -15.07 11.59
C PRO A 2 11.96 -14.30 10.93
N ARG A 3 11.75 -13.86 9.68
CA ARG A 3 12.80 -13.14 8.95
C ARG A 3 12.98 -11.75 9.60
N PRO A 4 14.18 -11.37 10.05
CA PRO A 4 14.47 -10.11 10.75
C PRO A 4 13.85 -8.84 10.12
N PRO A 5 13.76 -8.65 8.78
CA PRO A 5 13.21 -7.42 8.22
C PRO A 5 11.74 -7.16 8.54
N ARG A 6 10.94 -8.20 8.83
CA ARG A 6 9.50 -8.01 9.09
C ARG A 6 9.23 -7.41 10.46
N VAL A 7 10.04 -7.78 11.45
CA VAL A 7 9.90 -7.31 12.82
C VAL A 7 10.31 -5.84 12.89
N VAL A 8 11.43 -5.48 12.25
CA VAL A 8 11.88 -4.08 12.13
C VAL A 8 10.83 -3.19 11.48
N ALA A 9 10.22 -3.68 10.39
CA ALA A 9 9.17 -2.97 9.67
C ALA A 9 7.94 -2.68 10.56
N ILE A 10 7.52 -3.65 11.37
CA ILE A 10 6.42 -3.46 12.34
C ILE A 10 6.83 -2.44 13.41
N TYR A 11 8.03 -2.55 13.98
CA TYR A 11 8.50 -1.61 14.98
C TYR A 11 8.55 -0.17 14.46
N LEU A 12 9.05 0.05 13.24
CA LEU A 12 9.12 1.38 12.64
C LEU A 12 7.72 2.02 12.51
N VAL A 13 6.72 1.25 12.07
CA VAL A 13 5.33 1.73 11.96
C VAL A 13 4.74 2.04 13.34
N VAL A 14 4.94 1.15 14.31
CA VAL A 14 4.47 1.37 15.68
C VAL A 14 5.12 2.61 16.29
N THR A 15 6.45 2.76 16.17
CA THR A 15 7.17 3.94 16.66
C THR A 15 6.68 5.21 16.01
N TYR A 16 6.42 5.20 14.69
CA TYR A 16 5.85 6.36 13.99
C TYR A 16 4.52 6.80 14.60
N HIS A 17 3.58 5.86 14.79
CA HIS A 17 2.26 6.19 15.35
C HIS A 17 2.30 6.56 16.82
N VAL A 18 3.24 5.99 17.60
CA VAL A 18 3.45 6.41 19.00
C VAL A 18 3.96 7.85 19.05
N VAL A 19 4.97 8.20 18.25
CA VAL A 19 5.48 9.58 18.19
C VAL A 19 4.38 10.54 17.72
N GLN A 20 3.57 10.15 16.74
CA GLN A 20 2.43 10.94 16.28
C GLN A 20 1.37 11.15 17.38
N ALA A 21 1.03 10.11 18.13
CA ALA A 21 0.08 10.22 19.24
C ALA A 21 0.62 11.10 20.38
N LEU A 22 1.92 11.00 20.69
CA LEU A 22 2.59 11.86 21.69
C LEU A 22 2.64 13.32 21.24
N ASP A 23 2.88 13.58 19.96
CA ASP A 23 2.84 14.93 19.36
C ASP A 23 1.45 15.56 19.51
N TRP A 24 0.40 14.78 19.24
CA TRP A 24 -0.98 15.22 19.37
C TRP A 24 -1.35 15.66 20.79
N ILE A 25 -0.99 14.89 21.82
CA ILE A 25 -1.23 15.29 23.22
C ILE A 25 -0.31 16.43 23.69
N GLY A 26 0.50 17.00 22.80
CA GLY A 26 1.39 18.12 23.10
C GLY A 26 2.62 17.74 23.92
N PHE A 27 3.00 16.46 23.96
CA PHE A 27 4.13 15.97 24.76
C PHE A 27 5.44 16.69 24.43
N PHE A 28 5.62 17.10 23.16
CA PHE A 28 6.82 17.78 22.69
C PHE A 28 6.70 19.32 22.61
N ASN A 29 5.58 19.92 23.04
CA ASN A 29 5.32 21.35 22.87
C ASN A 29 6.21 22.26 23.72
N ASN A 30 6.74 21.76 24.84
CA ASN A 30 7.55 22.54 25.77
C ASN A 30 9.00 22.75 25.29
N ASP A 31 9.41 22.05 24.23
CA ASP A 31 10.78 22.13 23.69
C ASP A 31 10.73 22.31 22.17
N ALA A 32 11.17 23.49 21.72
CA ALA A 32 11.19 23.85 20.30
C ALA A 32 12.11 22.93 19.46
N GLY A 33 13.18 22.39 20.07
CA GLY A 33 14.06 21.41 19.45
C GLY A 33 13.36 20.08 19.24
N LEU A 34 12.68 19.55 20.25
CA LEU A 34 11.90 18.31 20.13
C LEU A 34 10.76 18.45 19.11
N LYS A 35 10.07 19.60 19.08
CA LYS A 35 9.02 19.85 18.08
C LYS A 35 9.56 19.80 16.65
N ARG A 36 10.72 20.41 16.37
CA ARG A 36 11.38 20.33 15.06
C ARG A 36 11.82 18.90 14.73
N PHE A 37 12.34 18.16 15.71
CA PHE A 37 12.71 16.77 15.55
C PHE A 37 11.50 15.90 15.15
N VAL A 38 10.36 16.06 15.84
CA VAL A 38 9.15 15.28 15.57
C VAL A 38 8.61 15.53 14.17
N VAL A 39 8.55 16.79 13.74
CA VAL A 39 8.15 17.15 12.37
C VAL A 39 9.09 16.50 11.35
N SER A 40 10.41 16.61 11.57
CA SER A 40 11.43 16.04 10.69
C SER A 40 11.36 14.50 10.64
N PHE A 41 11.16 13.86 11.80
CA PHE A 41 11.00 12.42 11.92
C PHE A 41 9.75 11.93 11.19
N ARG A 42 8.61 12.61 11.37
CA ARG A 42 7.36 12.28 10.69
C ARG A 42 7.48 12.43 9.18
N ALA A 43 8.06 13.54 8.72
CA ALA A 43 8.31 13.77 7.30
C ALA A 43 9.21 12.67 6.71
N THR A 44 10.31 12.33 7.38
CA THR A 44 11.24 11.29 6.93
C THR A 44 10.60 9.91 6.93
N ALA A 45 9.83 9.57 7.95
CA ALA A 45 9.12 8.29 8.06
C ALA A 45 8.07 8.13 6.95
N LEU A 46 7.34 9.20 6.61
CA LEU A 46 6.36 9.17 5.52
C LEU A 46 7.00 9.17 4.13
N GLN A 47 8.00 10.03 3.90
CA GLN A 47 8.62 10.20 2.58
C GLN A 47 9.60 9.09 2.22
N VAL A 48 10.32 8.54 3.22
CA VAL A 48 11.36 7.52 2.99
C VAL A 48 10.95 6.19 3.60
N GLY A 49 10.48 6.20 4.85
CA GLY A 49 10.14 4.99 5.60
C GLY A 49 9.03 4.16 4.94
N MET A 50 7.92 4.80 4.55
CA MET A 50 6.79 4.13 3.90
C MET A 50 7.18 3.52 2.54
N PRO A 51 7.77 4.25 1.57
CA PRO A 51 8.23 3.65 0.32
C PRO A 51 9.23 2.50 0.54
N MET A 52 10.19 2.64 1.46
CA MET A 52 11.12 1.55 1.80
C MET A 52 10.37 0.33 2.36
N PHE A 53 9.38 0.54 3.22
CA PHE A 53 8.55 -0.53 3.77
C PHE A 53 7.81 -1.29 2.66
N PHE A 54 7.18 -0.58 1.72
CA PHE A 54 6.50 -1.19 0.58
C PHE A 54 7.49 -1.92 -0.34
N HIS A 55 8.66 -1.35 -0.59
CA HIS A 55 9.70 -1.99 -1.39
C HIS A 55 10.21 -3.30 -0.76
N ILE A 56 10.60 -3.26 0.53
CA ILE A 56 11.07 -4.45 1.25
C ILE A 56 9.95 -5.51 1.33
N SER A 57 8.71 -5.08 1.57
CA SER A 57 7.55 -5.97 1.63
C SER A 57 7.24 -6.60 0.27
N GLY A 58 7.37 -5.85 -0.82
CA GLY A 58 7.26 -6.31 -2.21
C GLY A 58 8.34 -7.33 -2.55
N ARG A 59 9.61 -7.03 -2.26
CA ARG A 59 10.74 -7.97 -2.44
C ARG A 59 10.57 -9.24 -1.61
N ALA A 60 10.17 -9.11 -0.35
CA ALA A 60 9.89 -10.26 0.51
C ALA A 60 8.71 -11.09 0.00
N HIS A 61 7.72 -10.46 -0.65
CA HIS A 61 6.62 -11.13 -1.34
C HIS A 61 7.14 -11.89 -2.57
N ALA A 62 7.94 -11.25 -3.40
CA ALA A 62 8.57 -11.87 -4.57
C ALA A 62 9.41 -13.09 -4.19
N LEU A 63 9.89 -13.22 -2.95
CA LEU A 63 10.59 -14.42 -2.45
C LEU A 63 9.67 -15.54 -1.90
N THR A 64 8.35 -15.33 -1.78
CA THR A 64 7.40 -16.39 -1.32
C THR A 64 6.84 -17.24 -2.44
N THR A 65 6.94 -18.57 -2.34
CA THR A 65 6.49 -19.49 -3.40
C THR A 65 4.99 -19.32 -3.71
N THR A 66 4.65 -19.14 -4.99
CA THR A 66 3.25 -19.10 -5.40
C THR A 66 2.69 -20.52 -5.44
N VAL A 67 1.43 -20.67 -5.04
CA VAL A 67 0.75 -21.98 -4.97
C VAL A 67 -0.57 -21.96 -5.77
N GLY A 68 -0.57 -21.21 -6.88
CA GLY A 68 -1.76 -20.90 -7.68
C GLY A 68 -2.53 -19.70 -7.14
N PHE A 69 -3.38 -19.09 -7.98
CA PHE A 69 -4.06 -17.83 -7.68
C PHE A 69 -4.93 -17.90 -6.42
N ARG A 70 -5.89 -18.85 -6.38
CA ARG A 70 -6.85 -18.99 -5.28
C ARG A 70 -6.17 -19.23 -3.92
N LYS A 71 -5.18 -20.14 -3.87
CA LYS A 71 -4.46 -20.46 -2.64
C LYS A 71 -3.55 -19.32 -2.19
N THR A 72 -2.97 -18.58 -3.14
CA THR A 72 -2.21 -17.36 -2.85
C THR A 72 -3.14 -16.30 -2.25
N LEU A 73 -4.29 -16.06 -2.87
CA LEU A 73 -5.28 -15.10 -2.39
C LEU A 73 -5.79 -15.44 -0.99
N TRP A 74 -6.19 -16.69 -0.76
CA TRP A 74 -6.65 -17.15 0.56
C TRP A 74 -5.61 -16.95 1.65
N ARG A 75 -4.34 -17.32 1.40
CA ARG A 75 -3.24 -17.11 2.34
C ARG A 75 -3.01 -15.63 2.62
N ARG A 76 -3.28 -14.74 1.67
CA ARG A 76 -3.14 -13.29 1.83
C ARG A 76 -4.32 -12.70 2.58
N THR A 77 -5.54 -13.15 2.31
CA THR A 77 -6.74 -12.81 3.09
C THR A 77 -6.52 -13.12 4.57
N GLN A 78 -6.06 -14.33 4.90
CA GLN A 78 -5.79 -14.73 6.28
C GLN A 78 -4.66 -13.93 6.96
N ARG A 79 -3.72 -13.38 6.18
CA ARG A 79 -2.54 -12.66 6.71
C ARG A 79 -2.71 -11.15 6.76
N LEU A 80 -3.61 -10.58 5.96
CA LEU A 80 -3.78 -9.14 5.82
C LEU A 80 -5.19 -8.73 6.25
N LEU A 81 -6.22 -9.30 5.62
CA LEU A 81 -7.62 -8.91 5.87
C LEU A 81 -8.14 -9.40 7.22
N LEU A 82 -7.76 -10.60 7.64
CA LEU A 82 -8.17 -11.10 8.96
C LEU A 82 -7.55 -10.28 10.10
N PRO A 83 -6.22 -10.03 10.15
CA PRO A 83 -5.64 -9.11 11.12
C PRO A 83 -6.22 -7.70 11.00
N PHE A 84 -6.46 -7.21 9.78
CA PHE A 84 -7.13 -5.92 9.56
C PHE A 84 -8.50 -5.90 10.26
N ALA A 85 -9.37 -6.89 10.05
CA ALA A 85 -10.69 -6.92 10.68
C ALA A 85 -10.62 -6.96 12.21
N VAL A 86 -9.74 -7.80 12.77
CA VAL A 86 -9.54 -7.91 14.22
C VAL A 86 -8.97 -6.60 14.80
N CYS A 87 -7.90 -6.07 14.20
CA CYS A 87 -7.30 -4.81 14.63
C CYS A 87 -8.24 -3.63 14.41
N TYR A 88 -9.08 -3.64 13.38
CA TYR A 88 -10.06 -2.59 13.14
C TYR A 88 -11.04 -2.53 14.30
N VAL A 89 -11.66 -3.65 14.66
CA VAL A 89 -12.59 -3.70 15.79
C VAL A 89 -11.87 -3.35 17.10
N VAL A 90 -10.68 -3.89 17.35
CA VAL A 90 -10.04 -3.71 18.67
C VAL A 90 -9.35 -2.35 18.84
N LEU A 91 -8.67 -1.83 17.81
CA LEU A 91 -7.77 -0.66 17.93
C LEU A 91 -8.36 0.65 17.42
N ILE A 92 -9.22 0.61 16.39
CA ILE A 92 -9.77 1.86 15.81
C ILE A 92 -10.71 2.57 16.77
N PRO A 93 -11.68 1.91 17.44
CA PRO A 93 -12.60 2.61 18.33
C PRO A 93 -11.91 3.29 19.53
N PRO A 94 -10.94 2.67 20.23
CA PRO A 94 -10.16 3.37 21.23
C PRO A 94 -9.39 4.57 20.67
N TRP A 95 -8.84 4.45 19.46
CA TRP A 95 -8.14 5.55 18.81
C TRP A 95 -9.08 6.71 18.47
N GLN A 96 -10.25 6.42 17.88
CA GLN A 96 -11.28 7.42 17.58
C GLN A 96 -11.89 8.05 18.83
N TYR A 97 -11.99 7.29 19.93
CA TYR A 97 -12.42 7.81 21.22
C TYR A 97 -11.46 8.90 21.70
N ILE A 98 -10.14 8.65 21.63
CA ILE A 98 -9.13 9.66 21.96
C ILE A 98 -9.28 10.86 21.02
N ASP A 99 -9.39 10.63 19.71
CA ASP A 99 -9.47 11.72 18.74
C ASP A 99 -10.71 12.62 18.93
N LYS A 100 -11.88 12.03 19.21
CA LYS A 100 -13.15 12.76 19.30
C LYS A 100 -13.47 13.34 20.67
N GLU A 101 -13.10 12.65 21.74
CA GLU A 101 -13.51 13.01 23.10
C GLU A 101 -12.40 13.73 23.89
N TYR A 102 -11.17 13.77 23.38
CA TYR A 102 -10.09 14.56 23.96
C TYR A 102 -10.34 16.05 23.75
N ASN A 103 -10.19 16.83 24.83
CA ASN A 103 -10.38 18.27 24.77
C ASN A 103 -9.18 18.97 24.13
N TRP A 104 -9.15 19.05 22.79
CA TRP A 104 -8.10 19.73 22.03
C TRP A 104 -7.93 21.22 22.35
N GLN A 105 -8.93 21.86 22.97
CA GLN A 105 -8.83 23.26 23.39
C GLN A 105 -7.97 23.44 24.65
N ASN A 106 -7.89 22.39 25.50
CA ASN A 106 -7.08 22.37 26.72
C ASN A 106 -6.30 21.04 26.82
N PRO A 107 -5.29 20.83 25.96
CA PRO A 107 -4.58 19.55 25.92
C PRO A 107 -3.84 19.21 27.23
N SER A 108 -3.45 20.22 28.00
CA SER A 108 -2.74 20.05 29.27
C SER A 108 -3.57 19.41 30.38
N SER A 109 -4.91 19.47 30.31
CA SER A 109 -5.77 18.95 31.39
C SER A 109 -6.08 17.46 31.26
N PHE A 110 -5.62 16.78 30.20
CA PHE A 110 -5.92 15.36 29.91
C PHE A 110 -7.38 14.96 30.20
N SER A 111 -8.31 15.85 29.87
CA SER A 111 -9.74 15.68 30.18
C SER A 111 -10.46 15.10 28.97
N MET A 112 -11.10 13.94 29.16
CA MET A 112 -12.03 13.34 28.19
C MET A 112 -13.45 13.81 28.48
N GLN A 113 -14.23 14.15 27.45
CA GLN A 113 -15.61 14.63 27.61
C GLN A 113 -16.55 13.52 28.13
N LYS A 114 -16.39 12.28 27.65
CA LYS A 114 -17.16 11.11 28.09
C LYS A 114 -16.26 10.03 28.65
N LYS A 115 -16.84 9.06 29.36
CA LYS A 115 -16.14 7.84 29.78
C LYS A 115 -16.05 6.85 28.60
N MET A 116 -14.93 6.13 28.50
CA MET A 116 -14.65 5.23 27.38
C MET A 116 -15.68 4.10 27.22
N ILE A 117 -16.07 3.42 28.30
CA ILE A 117 -16.96 2.25 28.20
C ILE A 117 -18.36 2.62 27.68
N PRO A 118 -19.07 3.63 28.23
CA PRO A 118 -20.33 4.08 27.65
C PRO A 118 -20.20 4.58 26.21
N TRP A 119 -19.09 5.25 25.88
CA TRP A 119 -18.82 5.70 24.52
C TRP A 119 -18.67 4.54 23.54
N LEU A 120 -17.87 3.52 23.89
CA LEU A 120 -17.68 2.32 23.07
C LEU A 120 -18.99 1.55 22.89
N TYR A 121 -19.78 1.40 23.96
CA TYR A 121 -21.10 0.77 23.87
C TYR A 121 -21.99 1.52 22.86
N HIS A 122 -22.07 2.85 22.95
CA HIS A 122 -22.84 3.66 22.01
C HIS A 122 -22.29 3.57 20.57
N TYR A 123 -20.96 3.59 20.42
CA TYR A 123 -20.28 3.48 19.13
C TYR A 123 -20.62 2.17 18.40
N TYR A 124 -20.62 1.04 19.12
CA TYR A 124 -20.92 -0.28 18.55
C TYR A 124 -22.41 -0.58 18.36
N THR A 125 -23.28 -0.01 19.19
CA THR A 125 -24.74 -0.31 19.14
C THR A 125 -25.50 0.59 18.18
N THR A 126 -24.95 1.76 17.84
CA THR A 126 -25.59 2.74 16.96
C THR A 126 -25.04 2.62 15.54
N SER A 127 -25.75 3.17 14.54
CA SER A 127 -25.25 3.31 13.15
C SER A 127 -23.95 4.13 13.04
N SER A 128 -23.53 4.79 14.13
CA SER A 128 -22.24 5.48 14.28
C SER A 128 -21.05 4.64 13.83
N PHE A 129 -21.03 3.33 14.08
CA PHE A 129 -19.94 2.45 13.62
C PHE A 129 -19.72 2.52 12.09
N PHE A 130 -20.81 2.58 11.33
CA PHE A 130 -20.75 2.63 9.86
C PHE A 130 -20.64 4.07 9.34
N LEU A 131 -21.28 5.02 10.01
CA LEU A 131 -21.24 6.44 9.63
C LEU A 131 -19.84 7.06 9.81
N TYR A 132 -19.11 6.62 10.83
CA TYR A 132 -17.75 7.12 11.12
C TYR A 132 -16.68 6.08 10.76
N PHE A 133 -16.89 5.34 9.67
CA PHE A 133 -15.92 4.39 9.18
C PHE A 133 -14.62 5.11 8.79
N ASP A 134 -13.57 4.90 9.56
CA ASP A 134 -12.24 5.45 9.30
C ASP A 134 -11.22 4.32 9.42
N LEU A 135 -10.42 4.15 8.38
CA LEU A 135 -9.36 3.16 8.33
C LEU A 135 -8.12 3.61 9.13
N ALA A 136 -8.06 4.88 9.53
CA ALA A 136 -6.97 5.54 10.25
C ALA A 136 -5.60 5.19 9.66
N TRP A 137 -4.80 4.39 10.36
CA TRP A 137 -3.52 3.86 9.87
C TRP A 137 -3.61 2.41 9.39
N LEU A 138 -4.70 1.69 9.64
CA LEU A 138 -4.88 0.29 9.22
C LEU A 138 -5.12 0.13 7.71
N TRP A 139 -5.42 1.20 6.98
CA TRP A 139 -5.67 1.18 5.53
C TRP A 139 -4.53 0.55 4.71
N PHE A 140 -3.28 0.56 5.21
CA PHE A 140 -2.18 -0.05 4.48
C PHE A 140 -2.38 -1.58 4.31
N LEU A 141 -3.10 -2.26 5.22
CA LEU A 141 -3.35 -3.70 5.11
C LEU A 141 -4.25 -4.07 3.92
N PRO A 142 -5.46 -3.48 3.76
CA PRO A 142 -6.27 -3.71 2.58
C PRO A 142 -5.60 -3.17 1.31
N ALA A 143 -4.85 -2.07 1.38
CA ALA A 143 -4.04 -1.58 0.27
C ALA A 143 -3.03 -2.64 -0.21
N LEU A 144 -2.24 -3.20 0.70
CA LEU A 144 -1.29 -4.28 0.41
C LEU A 144 -1.96 -5.52 -0.16
N PHE A 145 -3.14 -5.85 0.35
CA PHE A 145 -3.94 -6.95 -0.17
C PHE A 145 -4.35 -6.70 -1.61
N PHE A 146 -4.86 -5.50 -1.92
CA PHE A 146 -5.27 -5.10 -3.26
C PHE A 146 -4.08 -5.07 -4.24
N ILE A 147 -2.96 -4.48 -3.83
CA ILE A 147 -1.71 -4.47 -4.61
C ILE A 147 -1.26 -5.91 -4.91
N THR A 148 -1.36 -6.80 -3.92
CA THR A 148 -1.03 -8.22 -4.11
C THR A 148 -1.99 -8.88 -5.09
N LEU A 149 -3.30 -8.62 -4.97
CA LEU A 149 -4.32 -9.15 -5.87
C LEU A 149 -4.04 -8.74 -7.32
N LEU A 150 -3.73 -7.45 -7.55
CA LEU A 150 -3.40 -6.92 -8.87
C LEU A 150 -2.14 -7.53 -9.47
N ASN A 151 -1.11 -7.77 -8.65
CA ASN A 151 0.17 -8.30 -9.09
C ASN A 151 0.20 -9.84 -9.21
N THR A 152 -0.72 -10.56 -8.57
CA THR A 152 -0.69 -12.03 -8.58
C THR A 152 -0.77 -12.64 -10.00
N PRO A 153 -1.65 -12.17 -10.92
CA PRO A 153 -1.67 -12.68 -12.30
C PRO A 153 -0.35 -12.49 -13.04
N LEU A 154 0.30 -11.33 -12.83
CA LEU A 154 1.60 -11.01 -13.41
C LEU A 154 2.69 -11.95 -12.90
N ILE A 155 2.73 -12.20 -11.59
CA ILE A 155 3.70 -13.12 -10.98
C ILE A 155 3.48 -14.56 -11.48
N LEU A 156 2.22 -15.00 -11.56
CA LEU A 156 1.89 -16.34 -12.06
C LEU A 156 2.26 -16.51 -13.54
N LEU A 157 2.06 -15.47 -14.35
CA LEU A 157 2.49 -15.44 -15.74
C LEU A 157 4.01 -15.59 -15.86
N ALA A 158 4.77 -14.87 -15.03
CA ALA A 158 6.22 -14.92 -15.04
C ALA A 158 6.77 -16.30 -14.59
N GLU A 159 6.09 -16.98 -13.66
CA GLU A 159 6.54 -18.28 -13.11
C GLU A 159 6.09 -19.52 -13.91
N ARG A 160 4.93 -19.49 -14.61
CA ARG A 160 4.32 -20.67 -15.26
C ARG A 160 4.47 -20.68 -16.79
N TYR A 161 5.56 -20.14 -17.31
CA TYR A 161 5.78 -19.97 -18.76
C TYR A 161 5.68 -21.27 -19.60
N LYS A 162 6.01 -22.44 -19.03
CA LYS A 162 6.06 -23.71 -19.80
C LYS A 162 4.68 -24.24 -20.24
N GLU A 163 3.59 -23.83 -19.61
CA GLU A 163 2.23 -24.27 -19.98
C GLU A 163 1.62 -23.31 -21.01
N SER A 164 1.94 -23.52 -22.30
CA SER A 164 1.52 -22.67 -23.43
C SER A 164 0.05 -22.24 -23.39
N LYS A 165 -0.87 -23.17 -23.05
CA LYS A 165 -2.30 -22.89 -22.96
C LYS A 165 -2.68 -21.93 -21.82
N MET A 166 -1.98 -21.97 -20.69
CA MET A 166 -2.25 -21.08 -19.55
C MET A 166 -1.63 -19.68 -19.74
N ARG A 167 -0.51 -19.60 -20.48
CA ARG A 167 0.20 -18.33 -20.73
C ARG A 167 -0.70 -17.29 -21.40
N LEU A 168 -1.43 -17.66 -22.45
CA LEU A 168 -2.32 -16.74 -23.15
C LEU A 168 -3.42 -16.22 -22.22
N THR A 169 -4.08 -17.12 -21.48
CA THR A 169 -5.15 -16.77 -20.55
C THR A 169 -4.68 -15.81 -19.47
N TYR A 170 -3.53 -16.06 -18.83
CA TYR A 170 -3.00 -15.15 -17.81
C TYR A 170 -2.53 -13.82 -18.40
N SER A 171 -1.98 -13.82 -19.62
CA SER A 171 -1.59 -12.57 -20.29
C SER A 171 -2.81 -11.70 -20.59
N LEU A 172 -3.86 -12.28 -21.18
CA LEU A 172 -5.12 -11.58 -21.45
C LEU A 172 -5.79 -11.10 -20.17
N ALA A 173 -5.85 -11.94 -19.13
CA ALA A 173 -6.40 -11.55 -17.84
C ALA A 173 -5.63 -10.39 -17.20
N THR A 174 -4.29 -10.40 -17.29
CA THR A 174 -3.44 -9.34 -16.75
C THR A 174 -3.64 -8.04 -17.55
N ILE A 175 -3.65 -8.10 -18.88
CA ILE A 175 -3.91 -6.94 -19.75
C ILE A 175 -5.29 -6.36 -19.46
N ALA A 176 -6.33 -7.20 -19.41
CA ALA A 176 -7.69 -6.77 -19.12
C ALA A 176 -7.80 -6.11 -17.73
N LEU A 177 -7.11 -6.66 -16.72
CA LEU A 177 -7.08 -6.11 -15.37
C LEU A 177 -6.45 -4.71 -15.33
N TRP A 178 -5.29 -4.53 -15.96
CA TRP A 178 -4.60 -3.23 -15.98
C TRP A 178 -5.30 -2.21 -16.86
N ALA A 179 -5.84 -2.62 -18.02
CA ALA A 179 -6.67 -1.76 -18.85
C ALA A 179 -7.94 -1.32 -18.11
N GLY A 180 -8.60 -2.24 -17.39
CA GLY A 180 -9.73 -1.93 -16.53
C GLY A 180 -9.37 -0.94 -15.42
N LEU A 181 -8.22 -1.12 -14.76
CA LEU A 181 -7.73 -0.18 -13.76
C LEU A 181 -7.48 1.21 -14.36
N MET A 182 -6.82 1.30 -15.52
CA MET A 182 -6.59 2.56 -16.23
C MET A 182 -7.90 3.27 -16.55
N LEU A 183 -8.87 2.53 -17.12
CA LEU A 183 -10.19 3.08 -17.43
C LEU A 183 -10.93 3.53 -16.16
N GLY A 184 -10.85 2.76 -15.08
CA GLY A 184 -11.41 3.13 -13.78
C GLY A 184 -10.79 4.41 -13.20
N LEU A 185 -9.47 4.56 -13.30
CA LEU A 185 -8.76 5.76 -12.85
C LEU A 185 -9.19 6.99 -13.67
N VAL A 186 -9.22 6.87 -15.00
CA VAL A 186 -9.52 7.99 -15.89
C VAL A 186 -11.01 8.36 -15.87
N LYS A 187 -11.90 7.37 -15.97
CA LYS A 187 -13.35 7.59 -16.12
C LYS A 187 -14.11 7.57 -14.81
N GLY A 188 -13.62 6.85 -13.80
CA GLY A 188 -14.28 6.71 -12.51
C GLY A 188 -13.73 7.63 -11.42
N CYS A 189 -12.47 8.08 -11.54
CA CYS A 189 -11.84 8.95 -10.56
C CYS A 189 -11.40 10.31 -11.13
N ASP A 190 -11.70 10.58 -12.41
CA ASP A 190 -11.35 11.81 -13.15
C ASP A 190 -9.85 12.11 -13.26
N PHE A 191 -8.98 11.08 -13.17
CA PHE A 191 -7.55 11.29 -13.39
C PHE A 191 -7.22 11.56 -14.86
N SER A 192 -6.12 12.30 -15.08
CA SER A 192 -5.61 12.57 -16.42
C SER A 192 -5.24 11.28 -17.16
N TRP A 193 -5.42 11.26 -18.49
CA TRP A 193 -5.00 10.11 -19.31
C TRP A 193 -3.50 9.82 -19.18
N ARG A 194 -2.69 10.87 -18.98
CA ARG A 194 -1.24 10.76 -18.73
C ARG A 194 -0.97 9.95 -17.46
N PHE A 195 -1.66 10.28 -16.36
CA PHE A 195 -1.58 9.53 -15.12
C PHE A 195 -1.97 8.06 -15.32
N GLY A 196 -3.07 7.80 -16.03
CA GLY A 196 -3.51 6.45 -16.38
C GLY A 196 -2.45 5.64 -17.14
N ILE A 197 -1.78 6.24 -18.15
CA ILE A 197 -0.71 5.58 -18.91
C ILE A 197 0.45 5.20 -18.00
N PHE A 198 0.96 6.16 -17.20
CA PHE A 198 2.10 5.89 -16.33
C PHE A 198 1.76 4.90 -15.21
N ALA A 199 0.50 4.85 -14.76
CA ALA A 199 0.03 3.87 -13.78
C ALA A 199 0.15 2.43 -14.29
N VAL A 200 -0.10 2.19 -15.59
CA VAL A 200 -0.05 0.84 -16.18
C VAL A 200 1.26 0.50 -16.86
N MET A 201 2.12 1.49 -17.14
CA MET A 201 3.36 1.28 -17.89
C MET A 201 4.30 0.28 -17.21
N GLY A 202 4.46 0.36 -15.88
CA GLY A 202 5.27 -0.59 -15.11
C GLY A 202 4.80 -2.04 -15.30
N PRO A 203 3.56 -2.37 -14.91
CA PRO A 203 2.99 -3.70 -15.13
C PRO A 203 2.98 -4.15 -16.59
N ALA A 204 2.66 -3.25 -17.54
CA ALA A 204 2.67 -3.57 -18.96
C ALA A 204 4.07 -3.97 -19.45
N SER A 205 5.11 -3.23 -19.02
CA SER A 205 6.50 -3.59 -19.33
C SER A 205 6.88 -4.96 -18.77
N ALA A 206 6.44 -5.28 -17.54
CA ALA A 206 6.68 -6.58 -16.93
C ALA A 206 5.95 -7.71 -17.68
N VAL A 207 4.71 -7.49 -18.14
CA VAL A 207 3.99 -8.47 -18.98
C VAL A 207 4.75 -8.74 -20.27
N ILE A 208 5.18 -7.68 -20.97
CA ILE A 208 5.92 -7.78 -22.23
C ILE A 208 7.24 -8.53 -22.01
N ILE A 209 8.02 -8.12 -21.02
CA ILE A 209 9.34 -8.70 -20.74
C ILE A 209 9.21 -10.16 -20.28
N ALA A 210 8.18 -10.52 -19.51
CA ALA A 210 7.91 -11.90 -19.12
C ALA A 210 7.62 -12.82 -20.33
N GLN A 211 7.20 -12.28 -21.49
CA GLN A 211 7.07 -13.07 -22.73
C GLN A 211 8.42 -13.43 -23.35
N PHE A 212 9.45 -12.60 -23.16
CA PHE A 212 10.76 -12.76 -23.79
C PHE A 212 11.81 -13.41 -22.86
N ALA A 213 11.71 -13.14 -21.55
CA ALA A 213 12.64 -13.59 -20.54
C ALA A 213 11.87 -14.14 -19.31
N PRO A 214 11.30 -15.35 -19.42
CA PRO A 214 10.54 -15.95 -18.32
C PRO A 214 11.44 -16.25 -17.13
N LEU A 215 10.88 -16.12 -15.93
CA LEU A 215 11.60 -16.47 -14.72
C LEU A 215 11.68 -18.00 -14.59
N PRO A 216 12.85 -18.56 -14.25
CA PRO A 216 12.95 -19.98 -13.98
C PRO A 216 12.02 -20.35 -12.82
N PRO A 217 11.31 -21.50 -12.88
CA PRO A 217 10.48 -21.96 -11.77
C PRO A 217 11.31 -22.01 -10.49
N ARG A 218 10.75 -21.55 -9.37
CA ARG A 218 11.51 -21.51 -8.12
C ARG A 218 11.92 -22.90 -7.68
N GLY A 219 13.21 -23.06 -7.34
CA GLY A 219 13.81 -24.35 -7.01
C GLY A 219 14.41 -25.09 -8.20
N SER A 220 14.25 -24.57 -9.43
CA SER A 220 15.02 -25.07 -10.57
C SER A 220 16.50 -24.64 -10.45
N GLN A 221 17.40 -25.49 -10.95
CA GLN A 221 18.82 -25.17 -10.97
C GLN A 221 19.09 -23.96 -11.89
N PRO A 222 20.08 -23.10 -11.58
CA PRO A 222 20.45 -21.96 -12.42
C PRO A 222 20.68 -22.33 -13.89
N ALA A 223 21.19 -23.55 -14.14
CA ALA A 223 21.45 -24.08 -15.47
C ALA A 223 20.19 -24.36 -16.33
N GLN A 224 19.00 -24.43 -15.71
CA GLN A 224 17.73 -24.62 -16.42
C GLN A 224 17.05 -23.28 -16.79
N GLY A 225 17.59 -22.16 -16.31
CA GLY A 225 17.17 -20.83 -16.73
C GLY A 225 17.72 -20.50 -18.12
N GLY A 226 17.06 -19.59 -18.84
CA GLY A 226 17.63 -19.02 -20.06
C GLY A 226 18.97 -18.34 -19.80
N SER A 227 19.65 -17.89 -20.86
CA SER A 227 20.95 -17.22 -20.76
C SER A 227 20.93 -16.12 -19.68
N PRO A 228 21.89 -16.09 -18.74
CA PRO A 228 21.92 -15.14 -17.63
C PRO A 228 21.89 -13.68 -18.09
N GLU A 229 22.48 -13.39 -19.25
CA GLU A 229 22.47 -12.08 -19.90
C GLU A 229 21.05 -11.60 -20.23
N ARG A 230 20.19 -12.48 -20.77
CA ARG A 230 18.79 -12.15 -21.06
C ARG A 230 18.01 -11.85 -19.79
N SER A 231 18.19 -12.65 -18.75
CA SER A 231 17.55 -12.42 -17.45
C SER A 231 18.00 -11.10 -16.82
N TRP A 232 19.30 -10.80 -16.90
CA TRP A 232 19.85 -9.52 -16.43
C TRP A 232 19.29 -8.34 -17.21
N CYS A 233 19.31 -8.41 -18.54
CA CYS A 233 18.77 -7.37 -19.42
C CYS A 233 17.28 -7.12 -19.15
N ALA A 234 16.49 -8.20 -19.04
CA ALA A 234 15.07 -8.15 -18.69
C ALA A 234 14.82 -7.41 -17.36
N MET A 235 15.56 -7.77 -16.30
CA MET A 235 15.45 -7.09 -15.01
C MET A 235 15.78 -5.60 -15.09
N ARG A 236 16.81 -5.22 -15.87
CA ARG A 236 17.19 -3.82 -16.06
C ARG A 236 16.12 -3.05 -16.84
N LEU A 237 15.58 -3.62 -17.90
CA LEU A 237 14.52 -3.00 -18.70
C LEU A 237 13.24 -2.79 -17.87
N VAL A 238 12.80 -3.79 -17.10
CA VAL A 238 11.66 -3.63 -16.17
C VAL A 238 11.96 -2.52 -15.15
N THR A 239 13.17 -2.49 -14.58
CA THR A 239 13.55 -1.49 -13.59
C THR A 239 13.50 -0.08 -14.19
N VAL A 240 14.08 0.12 -15.38
CA VAL A 240 14.06 1.42 -16.08
C VAL A 240 12.61 1.82 -16.39
N ALA A 241 11.81 0.92 -16.97
CA ALA A 241 10.41 1.20 -17.26
C ALA A 241 9.62 1.58 -16.00
N GLN A 242 9.89 0.91 -14.87
CA GLN A 242 9.25 1.23 -13.59
C GLN A 242 9.70 2.58 -13.02
N VAL A 243 10.98 2.95 -13.16
CA VAL A 243 11.48 4.27 -12.75
C VAL A 243 10.83 5.36 -13.59
N VAL A 244 10.78 5.19 -14.92
CA VAL A 244 10.10 6.14 -15.82
C VAL A 244 8.61 6.22 -15.50
N ALA A 245 7.97 5.10 -15.14
CA ALA A 245 6.57 5.07 -14.72
C ALA A 245 6.35 5.86 -13.42
N SER A 246 7.21 5.66 -12.42
CA SER A 246 7.11 6.39 -11.15
C SER A 246 7.36 7.89 -11.34
N VAL A 247 8.35 8.29 -12.14
CA VAL A 247 8.60 9.70 -12.47
C VAL A 247 7.41 10.29 -13.21
N GLY A 248 6.94 9.61 -14.26
CA GLY A 248 5.77 10.03 -15.03
C GLY A 248 4.51 10.16 -14.18
N LEU A 249 4.27 9.24 -13.24
CA LEU A 249 3.17 9.31 -12.28
C LEU A 249 3.24 10.59 -11.45
N VAL A 250 4.38 10.85 -10.80
CA VAL A 250 4.58 12.05 -9.97
C VAL A 250 4.42 13.34 -10.77
N LEU A 251 4.84 13.34 -12.03
CA LEU A 251 4.71 14.50 -12.92
C LEU A 251 3.31 14.65 -13.57
N SER A 252 2.43 13.65 -13.42
CA SER A 252 1.13 13.61 -14.12
C SER A 252 -0.07 13.97 -13.25
N PHE A 253 0.16 14.36 -12.00
CA PHE A 253 -0.90 14.83 -11.10
C PHE A 253 -0.53 16.14 -10.43
N GLY A 254 -1.50 17.05 -10.30
CA GLY A 254 -1.42 18.18 -9.39
C GLY A 254 -1.94 17.80 -8.01
N TYR A 255 -1.29 18.24 -6.92
CA TYR A 255 -1.85 18.06 -5.57
C TYR A 255 -3.25 18.69 -5.45
N GLU A 256 -3.47 19.81 -6.14
CA GLU A 256 -4.76 20.51 -6.23
C GLU A 256 -5.84 19.71 -6.98
N GLU A 257 -5.46 18.84 -7.91
CA GLU A 257 -6.41 17.98 -8.65
C GLU A 257 -6.83 16.77 -7.82
N ILE A 258 -5.91 16.30 -6.96
CA ILE A 258 -6.07 15.09 -6.15
C ILE A 258 -6.89 15.37 -4.88
N ASP A 259 -6.60 16.49 -4.23
CA ASP A 259 -7.22 16.90 -2.98
C ASP A 259 -7.66 18.37 -3.08
N PRO A 260 -8.68 18.66 -3.93
CA PRO A 260 -9.14 20.02 -4.11
C PRO A 260 -9.69 20.55 -2.77
N PRO A 261 -9.41 21.82 -2.41
CA PRO A 261 -9.82 22.38 -1.13
C PRO A 261 -11.34 22.31 -1.00
N ARG A 262 -11.83 21.52 -0.02
CA ARG A 262 -13.25 21.39 0.29
C ARG A 262 -13.66 22.40 1.34
N ARG A 263 -14.90 22.90 1.24
CA ARG A 263 -15.46 23.89 2.19
C ARG A 263 -15.56 23.37 3.63
N ASP A 264 -15.64 22.06 3.80
CA ASP A 264 -15.73 21.37 5.09
C ASP A 264 -14.36 21.02 5.69
N GLY A 265 -13.26 21.34 4.99
CA GLY A 265 -11.90 20.99 5.42
C GLY A 265 -11.59 19.49 5.36
N GLY A 266 -12.48 18.68 4.77
CA GLY A 266 -12.24 17.25 4.56
C GLY A 266 -11.28 17.00 3.39
N HIS A 267 -10.52 15.91 3.48
CA HIS A 267 -9.71 15.42 2.35
C HIS A 267 -10.57 14.58 1.39
N ASP A 268 -10.29 14.66 0.10
CA ASP A 268 -10.90 13.75 -0.88
C ASP A 268 -10.30 12.34 -0.73
N PRO A 269 -11.10 11.27 -0.54
CA PRO A 269 -10.57 9.90 -0.44
C PRO A 269 -9.77 9.46 -1.68
N ARG A 270 -10.02 10.08 -2.85
CA ARG A 270 -9.21 9.88 -4.07
C ARG A 270 -7.75 10.27 -3.88
N ALA A 271 -7.43 11.06 -2.84
CA ALA A 271 -6.07 11.44 -2.51
C ALA A 271 -5.12 10.30 -2.19
N ALA A 272 -5.66 9.16 -1.78
CA ALA A 272 -4.86 7.96 -1.55
C ALA A 272 -4.45 7.24 -2.84
N ILE A 273 -5.16 7.46 -3.96
CA ILE A 273 -5.00 6.65 -5.18
C ILE A 273 -3.59 6.77 -5.79
N PRO A 274 -3.00 7.96 -6.00
CA PRO A 274 -1.63 8.09 -6.52
C PRO A 274 -0.60 7.35 -5.68
N PHE A 275 -0.74 7.40 -4.36
CA PHE A 275 0.12 6.65 -3.45
C PHE A 275 -0.05 5.14 -3.60
N LEU A 276 -1.28 4.64 -3.71
CA LEU A 276 -1.56 3.22 -3.94
C LEU A 276 -0.98 2.72 -5.27
N VAL A 277 -1.13 3.50 -6.33
CA VAL A 277 -0.56 3.20 -7.66
C VAL A 277 0.98 3.17 -7.59
N LEU A 278 1.60 4.15 -6.91
CA LEU A 278 3.05 4.18 -6.71
C LEU A 278 3.54 2.93 -5.93
N CYS A 279 2.83 2.57 -4.85
CA CYS A 279 3.14 1.37 -4.06
C CYS A 279 2.99 0.09 -4.87
N THR A 280 2.07 0.07 -5.83
CA THR A 280 1.88 -1.06 -6.73
C THR A 280 3.12 -1.30 -7.59
N GLY A 281 3.76 -0.23 -8.04
CA GLY A 281 5.02 -0.29 -8.78
C GLY A 281 6.16 -0.97 -8.01
N PHE A 282 6.25 -0.75 -6.69
CA PHE A 282 7.25 -1.45 -5.86
C PHE A 282 7.01 -2.96 -5.75
N TYR A 283 5.78 -3.41 -5.98
CA TYR A 283 5.43 -4.83 -5.98
C TYR A 283 5.62 -5.51 -7.34
N CYS A 284 5.74 -4.74 -8.42
CA CYS A 284 6.05 -5.27 -9.76
C CYS A 284 7.54 -5.55 -9.97
N GLN A 285 8.43 -4.93 -9.17
CA GLN A 285 9.90 -5.03 -9.29
C GLN A 285 10.52 -6.27 -8.66
#